data_AF-A0A3Q3MQZ1-F1
#
_entry.id   AF-A0A3Q3MQZ1-F1
#
_cell.length_a   1.000
_cell.length_b   1.000
_cell.length_c   1.000
_cell.angle_alpha   90.00
_cell.angle_beta   90.00
_cell.angle_gamma   90.00
#
_symmetry.space_group_name_H-M   'P 1'
#
loop_
_entity.id
_entity.type
_entity.pdbx_description
1 polymer ?
#
loop_
_entity_poly.entity_id
_entity_poly.type
_entity_poly.pdbx_seq_one_letter_code
_entity_poly.pdbx_strand_id
1 'polypeptide(L)'
;MAIVCSDEWRAICEKFINAQNLVEIESRKDPESDPFRSRYKARELLKEIYCSLKNFEATEEENGGESGDQRPTEQAIDGQREDGFSQGFSGDSPAGLQAAKLGAVEYYLGVNHIDTEELSAGQEHLMNCIKLLERCRVSPENVSLFIHVRNQLGILWAGRDETETAQEFLETAESIYQCYMKEDGTPPTDMTEYFTTEENLLTHQERTKRFELAYTHTMYYLAQVYRNLGQTERAATYCHCTLQRQLQLNQFSPMEWALNAATLSQYYITKGRYMEGRHCLSAATVISGLAGEVPCEPAAQESETENEHWEQLRQKGAEIARCWIKYCLNLLQDAKKLLEDNIGELDTDRQEELKRARTHNEEEEEKCKKSTLMFGSEDTFDAIASLEEKVCCSFPLDFTEARAVFLVGQNYVTQAKEYFQIDGYVTDHIEILQDHSALFKTLAFFEEDLERRCKMHKRRVDMIEPICNDLNAKYYLLIRRQLMFELAETFMEMTDLKLALANRQTDTQSLDNHTIKKFNYLCSASAKYFQMFLDSLCFPEGKFPEHLEEEVLRPALVAHFRVGRLHSRLITFSPLAQLENLSKSLENYKYVVEYCEVHPEAATAVEAELELSKEMVGLLPVKINHIKAKMATNN
;
A
#
# COMPACT_ATOMS: atom_id res chain seq x y z
N MET A 1 24.57 -52.21 -3.73
CA MET A 1 25.33 -51.01 -4.19
C MET A 1 26.23 -51.34 -5.38
N ALA A 2 25.69 -51.75 -6.53
CA ALA A 2 26.49 -51.91 -7.76
C ALA A 2 25.62 -51.87 -9.03
N ILE A 3 24.72 -50.88 -9.17
CA ILE A 3 24.04 -50.55 -10.45
C ILE A 3 23.79 -49.03 -10.49
N VAL A 4 24.84 -48.21 -10.32
CA VAL A 4 24.75 -46.74 -10.43
C VAL A 4 25.55 -46.21 -11.63
N CYS A 5 25.83 -47.07 -12.62
CA CYS A 5 26.56 -46.66 -13.83
C CYS A 5 26.08 -47.44 -15.05
N SER A 6 24.78 -47.35 -15.37
CA SER A 6 24.26 -47.77 -16.67
C SER A 6 24.24 -46.57 -17.61
N ASP A 7 24.59 -46.79 -18.89
CA ASP A 7 24.46 -45.77 -19.94
C ASP A 7 23.03 -45.21 -20.02
N GLU A 8 22.04 -45.99 -19.60
CA GLU A 8 20.63 -45.60 -19.50
C GLU A 8 20.37 -44.50 -18.46
N TRP A 9 21.00 -44.55 -17.28
CA TRP A 9 20.85 -43.49 -16.28
C TRP A 9 21.50 -42.18 -16.75
N ARG A 10 22.67 -42.26 -17.39
CA ARG A 10 23.32 -41.09 -17.99
C ARG A 10 22.43 -40.46 -19.06
N ALA A 11 21.78 -41.27 -19.89
CA ALA A 11 20.83 -40.79 -20.89
C ALA A 11 19.61 -40.09 -20.25
N ILE A 12 19.11 -40.55 -19.10
CA ILE A 12 18.05 -39.86 -18.35
C ILE A 12 18.53 -38.49 -17.87
N CYS A 13 19.71 -38.40 -17.26
CA CYS A 13 20.28 -37.14 -16.80
C CYS A 13 20.48 -36.14 -17.95
N GLU A 14 21.01 -36.60 -19.10
CA GLU A 14 21.18 -35.76 -20.29
C GLU A 14 19.84 -35.23 -20.83
N LYS A 15 18.79 -36.07 -20.88
CA LYS A 15 17.44 -35.64 -21.26
C LYS A 15 16.90 -34.58 -20.31
N PHE A 16 17.11 -34.75 -19.00
CA PHE A 16 16.64 -33.79 -18.00
C PHE A 16 17.35 -32.45 -18.15
N ILE A 17 18.68 -32.44 -18.29
CA ILE A 17 19.47 -31.22 -18.53
C ILE A 17 18.99 -30.51 -19.81
N ASN A 18 18.72 -31.26 -20.88
CA ASN A 18 18.17 -30.69 -22.11
C ASN A 18 16.77 -30.10 -21.89
N ALA A 19 15.90 -30.76 -21.14
CA ALA A 19 14.59 -30.23 -20.79
C ALA A 19 14.69 -28.91 -20.00
N GLN A 20 15.60 -28.82 -19.03
CA GLN A 20 15.84 -27.57 -18.29
C GLN A 20 16.38 -26.46 -19.20
N ASN A 21 17.36 -26.76 -20.07
CA ASN A 21 17.88 -25.78 -21.03
C ASN A 21 16.80 -25.26 -21.99
N LEU A 22 15.89 -26.13 -22.45
CA LEU A 22 14.75 -25.74 -23.27
C LEU A 22 13.82 -24.77 -22.54
N VAL A 23 13.56 -25.01 -21.25
CA VAL A 23 12.67 -24.18 -20.42
C VAL A 23 13.33 -22.85 -20.03
N GLU A 24 14.59 -22.85 -19.61
CA GLU A 24 15.22 -21.65 -19.03
C GLU A 24 15.85 -20.71 -20.06
N ILE A 25 16.38 -21.27 -21.16
CA ILE A 25 17.19 -20.54 -22.15
C ILE A 25 16.46 -20.42 -23.49
N GLU A 26 16.03 -21.54 -24.08
CA GLU A 26 15.48 -21.54 -25.44
C GLU A 26 14.06 -20.97 -25.52
N SER A 27 13.26 -21.13 -24.47
CA SER A 27 11.91 -20.54 -24.38
C SER A 27 11.90 -19.02 -24.58
N ARG A 28 12.96 -18.31 -24.16
CA ARG A 28 13.11 -16.85 -24.33
C ARG A 28 13.29 -16.43 -25.80
N LYS A 29 13.57 -17.39 -26.69
CA LYS A 29 13.79 -17.21 -28.13
C LYS A 29 12.64 -17.80 -28.96
N ASP A 30 11.57 -18.26 -28.32
CA ASP A 30 10.42 -18.78 -29.04
C ASP A 30 9.72 -17.65 -29.81
N PRO A 31 9.26 -17.93 -31.05
CA PRO A 31 8.62 -16.90 -31.88
C PRO A 31 7.23 -16.57 -31.32
N GLU A 32 6.76 -15.34 -31.53
CA GLU A 32 5.40 -14.93 -31.11
C GLU A 32 4.30 -15.80 -31.73
N SER A 33 4.55 -16.40 -32.90
CA SER A 33 3.63 -17.33 -33.55
C SER A 33 3.54 -18.71 -32.88
N ASP A 34 4.50 -19.05 -32.03
CA ASP A 34 4.57 -20.31 -31.28
C ASP A 34 5.30 -20.10 -29.93
N PRO A 35 4.68 -19.37 -28.99
CA PRO A 35 5.34 -18.83 -27.80
C PRO A 35 5.76 -19.89 -26.78
N PHE A 36 5.27 -21.14 -26.91
CA PHE A 36 5.52 -22.22 -25.96
C PHE A 36 6.27 -23.42 -26.59
N ARG A 37 6.80 -23.26 -27.81
CA ARG A 37 7.44 -24.33 -28.59
C ARG A 37 8.49 -25.12 -27.80
N SER A 38 9.38 -24.43 -27.11
CA SER A 38 10.47 -25.05 -26.35
C SER A 38 9.94 -25.75 -25.09
N ARG A 39 8.89 -25.20 -24.48
CA ARG A 39 8.21 -25.82 -23.33
C ARG A 39 7.51 -27.12 -23.70
N TYR A 40 6.86 -27.19 -24.87
CA TYR A 40 6.28 -28.44 -25.36
C TYR A 40 7.35 -29.50 -25.63
N LYS A 41 8.50 -29.13 -26.21
CA LYS A 41 9.62 -30.07 -26.40
C LYS A 41 10.17 -30.59 -25.08
N ALA A 42 10.33 -29.72 -24.08
CA ALA A 42 10.76 -30.12 -22.74
C ALA A 42 9.76 -31.10 -22.10
N ARG A 43 8.45 -30.88 -22.30
CA ARG A 43 7.40 -31.76 -21.81
C ARG A 43 7.52 -33.18 -22.35
N GLU A 44 7.81 -33.35 -23.64
CA GLU A 44 8.01 -34.67 -24.25
C GLU A 44 9.22 -35.39 -23.63
N LEU A 45 10.34 -34.68 -23.42
CA LEU A 45 11.50 -35.25 -22.73
C LEU A 45 11.18 -35.67 -21.29
N LEU A 46 10.40 -34.86 -20.55
CA LEU A 46 9.98 -35.19 -19.19
C LEU A 46 9.06 -36.43 -19.16
N LYS A 47 8.13 -36.57 -20.11
CA LYS A 47 7.30 -37.78 -20.25
C LYS A 47 8.13 -39.02 -20.53
N GLU A 48 9.14 -38.91 -21.40
CA GLU A 48 10.07 -40.01 -21.68
C GLU A 48 10.85 -40.42 -20.44
N ILE A 49 11.37 -39.46 -19.66
CA ILE A 49 12.07 -39.72 -18.40
C ILE A 49 11.15 -40.46 -17.42
N TYR A 50 9.91 -39.98 -17.26
CA TYR A 50 8.93 -40.61 -16.39
C TYR A 50 8.66 -42.08 -16.76
N CYS A 51 8.49 -42.36 -18.06
CA CYS A 51 8.27 -43.72 -18.56
C CYS A 51 9.48 -44.62 -18.27
N SER A 52 10.70 -44.11 -18.50
CA SER A 52 11.92 -44.85 -18.17
C SER A 52 12.00 -45.19 -16.69
N LEU A 53 11.73 -44.23 -15.80
CA LEU A 53 11.75 -44.45 -14.34
C LEU A 53 10.74 -45.51 -13.88
N LYS A 54 9.51 -45.51 -14.42
CA LYS A 54 8.51 -46.55 -14.09
C LYS A 54 8.91 -47.94 -14.57
N ASN A 55 9.60 -48.04 -15.71
CA ASN A 55 10.08 -49.34 -16.19
C ASN A 55 11.17 -49.91 -15.26
N PHE A 56 12.02 -49.06 -14.69
CA PHE A 56 12.99 -49.50 -13.66
C PHE A 56 12.30 -50.05 -12.42
N GLU A 57 11.23 -49.39 -11.95
CA GLU A 57 10.44 -49.82 -10.78
C GLU A 57 9.82 -51.21 -11.00
N ALA A 58 9.16 -51.44 -12.14
CA ALA A 58 8.56 -52.73 -12.47
C ALA A 58 9.60 -53.86 -12.55
N THR A 59 10.82 -53.55 -13.03
CA THR A 59 11.90 -54.54 -13.17
C THR A 59 12.53 -54.90 -11.82
N GLU A 60 12.56 -53.98 -10.85
CA GLU A 60 13.04 -54.25 -9.49
C GLU A 60 12.00 -55.00 -8.63
N GLU A 61 10.70 -54.69 -8.78
CA GLU A 61 9.61 -55.43 -8.12
C GLU A 61 9.53 -56.89 -8.60
N GLU A 62 9.74 -57.16 -9.90
CA GLU A 62 9.78 -58.52 -10.45
C GLU A 62 11.01 -59.33 -9.98
N ASN A 63 12.12 -58.67 -9.63
CA ASN A 63 13.35 -59.34 -9.17
C ASN A 63 13.49 -59.42 -7.64
N GLY A 64 12.71 -58.64 -6.87
CA GLY A 64 12.81 -58.52 -5.41
C GLY A 64 11.85 -59.40 -4.58
N GLY A 65 11.04 -60.24 -5.24
CA GLY A 65 10.00 -61.05 -4.60
C GLY A 65 10.52 -62.26 -3.80
N GLU A 66 11.34 -62.08 -2.77
CA GLU A 66 11.57 -63.08 -1.72
C GLU A 66 12.35 -62.48 -0.51
N SER A 67 11.66 -61.72 0.35
CA SER A 67 12.01 -61.58 1.77
C SER A 67 10.86 -60.90 2.52
N GLY A 68 10.05 -61.72 3.19
CA GLY A 68 8.95 -61.24 4.02
C GLY A 68 9.43 -60.72 5.38
N ASP A 69 8.70 -59.74 5.92
CA ASP A 69 8.47 -59.65 7.36
C ASP A 69 7.05 -59.10 7.59
N GLN A 70 6.06 -59.99 7.64
CA GLN A 70 4.77 -59.68 8.22
C GLN A 70 4.94 -59.68 9.74
N ARG A 71 4.91 -58.50 10.37
CA ARG A 71 4.68 -58.40 11.82
C ARG A 71 3.27 -57.89 12.11
N PRO A 72 2.66 -58.33 13.22
CA PRO A 72 1.22 -58.30 13.41
C PRO A 72 0.72 -56.94 13.89
N THR A 73 -0.54 -56.66 13.54
CA THR A 73 -1.33 -55.52 13.99
C THR A 73 -1.56 -55.57 15.51
N GLU A 74 -0.89 -54.73 16.28
CA GLU A 74 -1.29 -54.43 17.66
C GLU A 74 -2.28 -53.27 17.67
N GLN A 75 -3.42 -53.47 18.33
CA GLN A 75 -4.46 -52.47 18.54
C GLN A 75 -3.97 -51.39 19.52
N ALA A 76 -3.98 -50.13 19.10
CA ALA A 76 -3.79 -48.99 19.99
C ALA A 76 -5.12 -48.55 20.63
N ILE A 77 -5.09 -48.39 21.94
CA ILE A 77 -6.15 -47.82 22.78
C ILE A 77 -5.95 -46.29 22.81
N ASP A 78 -7.02 -45.59 22.41
CA ASP A 78 -7.50 -44.26 22.82
C ASP A 78 -6.53 -43.05 22.92
N GLY A 79 -6.81 -42.01 22.12
CA GLY A 79 -6.84 -40.63 22.64
C GLY A 79 -5.75 -39.61 22.28
N GLN A 80 -4.90 -39.81 21.26
CA GLN A 80 -4.01 -38.76 20.77
C GLN A 80 -4.09 -38.61 19.24
N ARG A 81 -4.27 -37.37 18.76
CA ARG A 81 -4.08 -37.02 17.34
C ARG A 81 -2.59 -37.18 17.03
N GLU A 82 -2.22 -38.28 16.42
CA GLU A 82 -0.88 -38.47 15.84
C GLU A 82 -0.75 -37.64 14.57
N ASP A 83 0.27 -36.79 14.51
CA ASP A 83 0.71 -36.10 13.31
C ASP A 83 1.11 -37.14 12.24
N GLY A 84 0.51 -37.07 11.06
CA GLY A 84 0.66 -38.05 9.97
C GLY A 84 2.04 -38.19 9.32
N PHE A 85 3.10 -37.61 9.91
CA PHE A 85 4.46 -37.61 9.37
C PHE A 85 5.27 -38.89 9.69
N SER A 86 4.74 -39.81 10.50
CA SER A 86 5.53 -40.93 11.07
C SER A 86 5.50 -42.24 10.29
N GLN A 87 4.69 -42.38 9.23
CA GLN A 87 4.37 -43.68 8.61
C GLN A 87 4.67 -43.72 7.10
N GLY A 88 5.91 -43.42 6.71
CA GLY A 88 6.38 -43.53 5.32
C GLY A 88 7.75 -44.21 5.18
N PHE A 89 8.18 -44.49 3.95
CA PHE A 89 9.54 -44.91 3.62
C PHE A 89 10.55 -43.82 4.05
N SER A 90 11.74 -44.24 4.48
CA SER A 90 12.85 -43.31 4.68
C SER A 90 13.28 -42.72 3.33
N GLY A 91 13.59 -41.42 3.25
CA GLY A 91 13.92 -40.78 1.98
C GLY A 91 15.22 -41.28 1.33
N ASP A 92 16.14 -41.80 2.13
CA ASP A 92 17.38 -42.48 1.69
C ASP A 92 17.15 -43.94 1.26
N SER A 93 15.96 -44.50 1.50
CA SER A 93 15.64 -45.85 1.04
C SER A 93 15.49 -45.89 -0.49
N PRO A 94 15.80 -47.01 -1.16
CA PRO A 94 15.63 -47.12 -2.62
C PRO A 94 14.22 -46.76 -3.09
N ALA A 95 13.19 -47.23 -2.37
CA ALA A 95 11.80 -46.92 -2.66
C ALA A 95 11.47 -45.42 -2.45
N GLY A 96 12.02 -44.81 -1.39
CA GLY A 96 11.84 -43.39 -1.10
C GLY A 96 12.50 -42.50 -2.16
N LEU A 97 13.73 -42.80 -2.55
CA LEU A 97 14.46 -42.08 -3.59
C LEU A 97 13.80 -42.23 -4.96
N GLN A 98 13.29 -43.42 -5.28
CA GLN A 98 12.54 -43.67 -6.52
C GLN A 98 11.23 -42.85 -6.56
N ALA A 99 10.47 -42.85 -5.47
CA ALA A 99 9.25 -42.05 -5.35
C ALA A 99 9.56 -40.54 -5.47
N ALA A 100 10.65 -40.06 -4.87
CA ALA A 100 11.11 -38.68 -4.99
C ALA A 100 11.48 -38.32 -6.44
N LYS A 101 12.20 -39.20 -7.16
CA LYS A 101 12.53 -39.00 -8.58
C LYS A 101 11.28 -38.92 -9.44
N LEU A 102 10.34 -39.87 -9.30
CA LEU A 102 9.06 -39.82 -10.03
C LEU A 102 8.27 -38.56 -9.69
N GLY A 103 8.23 -38.19 -8.41
CA GLY A 103 7.58 -36.97 -7.92
C GLY A 103 8.20 -35.71 -8.52
N ALA A 104 9.52 -35.65 -8.65
CA ALA A 104 10.20 -34.51 -9.28
C ALA A 104 9.80 -34.35 -10.75
N VAL A 105 9.68 -35.44 -11.51
CA VAL A 105 9.23 -35.36 -12.91
C VAL A 105 7.78 -34.89 -13.00
N GLU A 106 6.88 -35.40 -12.15
CA GLU A 106 5.50 -34.93 -12.05
C GLU A 106 5.43 -33.44 -11.69
N TYR A 107 6.31 -32.98 -10.79
CA TYR A 107 6.42 -31.56 -10.46
C TYR A 107 6.80 -30.72 -11.70
N TYR A 108 7.85 -31.09 -12.43
CA TYR A 108 8.28 -30.35 -13.63
C TYR A 108 7.24 -30.40 -14.75
N LEU A 109 6.52 -31.52 -14.92
CA LEU A 109 5.39 -31.61 -15.84
C LEU A 109 4.25 -30.67 -15.41
N GLY A 110 3.93 -30.64 -14.12
CA GLY A 110 2.93 -29.75 -13.54
C GLY A 110 3.23 -28.28 -13.80
N VAL A 111 4.45 -27.84 -13.47
CA VAL A 111 4.92 -26.47 -13.73
C VAL A 111 4.89 -26.15 -15.22
N ASN A 112 5.34 -27.07 -16.09
CA ASN A 112 5.31 -26.86 -17.54
C ASN A 112 3.88 -26.66 -18.07
N HIS A 113 2.90 -27.44 -17.60
CA HIS A 113 1.50 -27.26 -17.95
C HIS A 113 0.94 -25.92 -17.45
N ILE A 114 1.29 -25.50 -16.23
CA ILE A 114 0.87 -24.18 -15.70
C ILE A 114 1.45 -23.05 -16.55
N ASP A 115 2.75 -23.10 -16.86
CA ASP A 115 3.46 -22.10 -17.67
C ASP A 115 2.96 -22.02 -19.13
N THR A 116 2.18 -23.00 -19.58
CA THR A 116 1.55 -23.04 -20.90
C THR A 116 0.03 -22.87 -20.82
N GLU A 117 -0.46 -22.32 -19.70
CA GLU A 117 -1.85 -21.98 -19.43
C GLU A 117 -2.81 -23.21 -19.36
N GLU A 118 -2.27 -24.42 -19.29
CA GLU A 118 -3.01 -25.67 -19.14
C GLU A 118 -3.22 -26.03 -17.66
N LEU A 119 -3.86 -25.12 -16.91
CA LEU A 119 -3.91 -25.16 -15.43
C LEU A 119 -4.48 -26.45 -14.84
N SER A 120 -5.46 -27.09 -15.50
CA SER A 120 -6.09 -28.32 -14.99
C SER A 120 -5.13 -29.51 -15.05
N ALA A 121 -4.42 -29.67 -16.17
CA ALA A 121 -3.39 -30.70 -16.32
C ALA A 121 -2.22 -30.43 -15.38
N GLY A 122 -1.84 -29.15 -15.23
CA GLY A 122 -0.82 -28.73 -14.27
C GLY A 122 -1.16 -29.15 -12.83
N GLN A 123 -2.38 -28.86 -12.38
CA GLN A 123 -2.87 -29.29 -11.08
C GLN A 123 -2.83 -30.82 -10.91
N GLU A 124 -3.27 -31.58 -11.91
CA GLU A 124 -3.28 -33.04 -11.84
C GLU A 124 -1.88 -33.61 -11.61
N HIS A 125 -0.90 -33.15 -12.37
CA HIS A 125 0.51 -33.54 -12.21
C HIS A 125 1.08 -33.14 -10.83
N LEU A 126 0.82 -31.91 -10.36
CA LEU A 126 1.27 -31.49 -9.02
C LEU A 126 0.62 -32.30 -7.89
N MET A 127 -0.67 -32.65 -8.02
CA MET A 127 -1.34 -33.52 -7.05
C MET A 127 -0.80 -34.97 -7.11
N ASN A 128 -0.42 -35.46 -8.28
CA ASN A 128 0.24 -36.76 -8.41
C ASN A 128 1.63 -36.76 -7.78
N CYS A 129 2.39 -35.66 -7.89
CA CYS A 129 3.62 -35.44 -7.14
C CYS A 129 3.38 -35.57 -5.62
N ILE A 130 2.37 -34.90 -5.07
CA ILE A 130 2.01 -35.03 -3.63
C ILE A 130 1.72 -36.49 -3.26
N LYS A 131 0.90 -37.21 -4.04
CA LYS A 131 0.57 -38.63 -3.76
C LYS A 131 1.80 -39.54 -3.72
N LEU A 132 2.81 -39.26 -4.54
CA LEU A 132 4.07 -40.01 -4.52
C LEU A 132 4.88 -39.68 -3.27
N LEU A 133 4.94 -38.39 -2.91
CA LEU A 133 5.65 -37.91 -1.72
C LEU A 133 5.00 -38.35 -0.40
N GLU A 134 3.68 -38.49 -0.32
CA GLU A 134 2.98 -38.99 0.87
C GLU A 134 3.40 -40.40 1.30
N ARG A 135 4.04 -41.16 0.40
CA ARG A 135 4.64 -42.46 0.70
C ARG A 135 5.97 -42.34 1.44
N CYS A 136 6.58 -41.16 1.42
CA CYS A 136 7.89 -40.87 1.99
C CYS A 136 7.74 -40.02 3.25
N ARG A 137 8.61 -40.25 4.24
CA ARG A 137 8.80 -39.29 5.33
C ARG A 137 9.55 -38.07 4.81
N VAL A 138 9.27 -36.91 5.38
CA VAL A 138 10.05 -35.69 5.12
C VAL A 138 11.49 -35.92 5.61
N SER A 139 12.47 -35.75 4.73
CA SER A 139 13.89 -35.95 5.00
C SER A 139 14.75 -35.01 4.14
N PRO A 140 16.06 -34.89 4.38
CA PRO A 140 16.95 -34.05 3.57
C PRO A 140 16.87 -34.31 2.07
N GLU A 141 16.60 -35.55 1.69
CA GLU A 141 16.54 -35.99 0.28
C GLU A 141 15.31 -35.48 -0.45
N ASN A 142 14.22 -35.09 0.24
CA ASN A 142 12.93 -34.78 -0.41
C ASN A 142 12.22 -33.51 0.09
N VAL A 143 12.65 -32.93 1.21
CA VAL A 143 11.98 -31.76 1.82
C VAL A 143 11.87 -30.57 0.86
N SER A 144 12.87 -30.36 0.00
CA SER A 144 12.83 -29.32 -1.03
C SER A 144 11.64 -29.50 -1.98
N LEU A 145 11.44 -30.73 -2.47
CA LEU A 145 10.33 -31.06 -3.37
C LEU A 145 8.95 -30.92 -2.67
N PHE A 146 8.85 -31.28 -1.38
CA PHE A 146 7.64 -31.08 -0.57
C PHE A 146 7.20 -29.61 -0.50
N ILE A 147 8.15 -28.69 -0.35
CA ILE A 147 7.90 -27.24 -0.32
C ILE A 147 7.56 -26.73 -1.72
N HIS A 148 8.36 -27.09 -2.73
CA HIS A 148 8.17 -26.59 -4.10
C HIS A 148 6.80 -26.96 -4.68
N VAL A 149 6.35 -28.20 -4.54
CA VAL A 149 5.04 -28.62 -5.06
C VAL A 149 3.88 -27.89 -4.39
N ARG A 150 3.98 -27.63 -3.07
CA ARG A 150 2.97 -26.90 -2.32
C ARG A 150 2.95 -25.42 -2.67
N ASN A 151 4.11 -24.81 -2.89
CA ASN A 151 4.19 -23.46 -3.39
C ASN A 151 3.47 -23.33 -4.74
N GLN A 152 3.75 -24.24 -5.68
CA GLN A 152 3.08 -24.21 -6.99
C GLN A 152 1.57 -24.41 -6.91
N LEU A 153 1.09 -25.32 -6.05
CA LEU A 153 -0.34 -25.49 -5.81
C LEU A 153 -0.95 -24.25 -5.14
N GLY A 154 -0.29 -23.68 -4.14
CA GLY A 154 -0.72 -22.46 -3.47
C GLY A 154 -0.89 -21.29 -4.46
N ILE A 155 0.07 -21.12 -5.36
CA ILE A 155 0.03 -20.10 -6.43
C ILE A 155 -1.13 -20.38 -7.38
N LEU A 156 -1.28 -21.62 -7.83
CA LEU A 156 -2.33 -22.02 -8.76
C LEU A 156 -3.73 -21.77 -8.18
N TRP A 157 -3.95 -22.12 -6.91
CA TRP A 157 -5.23 -21.90 -6.24
C TRP A 157 -5.48 -20.42 -5.95
N ALA A 158 -4.44 -19.67 -5.56
CA ALA A 158 -4.55 -18.23 -5.38
C ALA A 158 -4.92 -17.51 -6.68
N GLY A 159 -4.35 -17.94 -7.82
CA GLY A 159 -4.69 -17.42 -9.15
C GLY A 159 -6.10 -17.77 -9.65
N ARG A 160 -6.81 -18.69 -8.97
CA ARG A 160 -8.22 -19.04 -9.22
C ARG A 160 -9.18 -18.38 -8.23
N ASP A 161 -8.69 -17.44 -7.42
CA ASP A 161 -9.41 -16.81 -6.32
C ASP A 161 -9.88 -17.77 -5.20
N GLU A 162 -9.41 -19.02 -5.20
CA GLU A 162 -9.67 -20.03 -4.16
C GLU A 162 -8.68 -19.88 -3.01
N THR A 163 -8.77 -18.73 -2.33
CA THR A 163 -7.79 -18.26 -1.34
C THR A 163 -7.65 -19.16 -0.11
N GLU A 164 -8.71 -19.82 0.35
CA GLU A 164 -8.65 -20.74 1.49
C GLU A 164 -7.83 -21.99 1.15
N THR A 165 -8.05 -22.59 -0.02
CA THR A 165 -7.27 -23.75 -0.46
C THR A 165 -5.80 -23.37 -0.71
N ALA A 166 -5.54 -22.18 -1.26
CA ALA A 166 -4.19 -21.67 -1.41
C ALA A 166 -3.48 -21.52 -0.05
N GLN A 167 -4.20 -21.03 0.97
CA GLN A 167 -3.70 -20.89 2.34
C GLN A 167 -3.24 -22.25 2.89
N GLU A 168 -4.06 -23.29 2.79
CA GLU A 168 -3.74 -24.62 3.34
C GLU A 168 -2.42 -25.18 2.78
N PHE A 169 -2.22 -25.10 1.46
CA PHE A 169 -0.99 -25.58 0.83
C PHE A 169 0.24 -24.81 1.32
N LEU A 170 0.14 -23.48 1.40
CA LEU A 170 1.26 -22.62 1.77
C LEU A 170 1.58 -22.68 3.28
N GLU A 171 0.59 -22.73 4.16
CA GLU A 171 0.81 -22.93 5.60
C GLU A 171 1.42 -24.31 5.88
N THR A 172 1.03 -25.33 5.11
CA THR A 172 1.67 -26.65 5.19
C THR A 172 3.14 -26.59 4.74
N ALA A 173 3.44 -25.87 3.66
CA ALA A 173 4.83 -25.67 3.21
C ALA A 173 5.67 -24.94 4.27
N GLU A 174 5.09 -23.93 4.91
CA GLU A 174 5.73 -23.21 6.01
C GLU A 174 5.99 -24.14 7.21
N SER A 175 5.01 -24.93 7.62
CA SER A 175 5.15 -25.88 8.72
C SER A 175 6.25 -26.92 8.44
N ILE A 176 6.30 -27.47 7.22
CA ILE A 176 7.34 -28.42 6.81
C ILE A 176 8.74 -27.79 6.91
N TYR A 177 8.90 -26.57 6.40
CA TYR A 177 10.17 -25.85 6.50
C TYR A 177 10.59 -25.64 7.95
N GLN A 178 9.69 -25.12 8.79
CA GLN A 178 9.99 -24.80 10.19
C GLN A 178 10.35 -26.06 10.99
N CYS A 179 9.63 -27.16 10.78
CA CYS A 179 9.95 -28.45 11.40
C CYS A 179 11.32 -28.96 10.96
N TYR A 180 11.60 -28.97 9.65
CA TYR A 180 12.89 -29.45 9.13
C TYR A 180 14.08 -28.64 9.64
N MET A 181 13.96 -27.31 9.64
CA MET A 181 15.03 -26.42 10.13
C MET A 181 15.28 -26.55 11.63
N LYS A 182 14.28 -27.01 12.41
CA LYS A 182 14.40 -27.23 13.85
C LYS A 182 15.02 -28.59 14.19
N GLU A 183 14.71 -29.62 13.41
CA GLU A 183 15.10 -31.00 13.71
C GLU A 183 16.43 -31.42 13.08
N ASP A 184 16.68 -30.98 11.85
CA ASP A 184 17.83 -31.41 11.05
C ASP A 184 18.67 -30.21 10.59
N GLY A 185 18.07 -29.31 9.80
CA GLY A 185 18.70 -28.08 9.32
C GLY A 185 19.90 -28.29 8.38
N THR A 186 20.19 -29.51 7.95
CA THR A 186 21.22 -29.76 6.93
C THR A 186 20.81 -29.21 5.56
N PRO A 187 21.75 -28.92 4.65
CA PRO A 187 21.41 -28.46 3.30
C PRO A 187 20.71 -29.58 2.52
N PRO A 188 19.42 -29.45 2.18
CA PRO A 188 18.64 -30.52 1.57
C PRO A 188 19.03 -30.73 0.11
N THR A 189 18.76 -31.92 -0.42
CA THR A 189 18.96 -32.25 -1.83
C THR A 189 18.07 -31.35 -2.70
N ASP A 190 18.67 -30.71 -3.70
CA ASP A 190 17.94 -29.91 -4.67
C ASP A 190 17.23 -30.80 -5.70
N MET A 191 16.08 -30.36 -6.21
CA MET A 191 15.28 -31.14 -7.16
C MET A 191 16.04 -31.47 -8.46
N THR A 192 17.00 -30.64 -8.84
CA THR A 192 17.83 -30.89 -10.04
C THR A 192 18.86 -32.01 -9.82
N GLU A 193 19.23 -32.29 -8.57
CA GLU A 193 20.24 -33.29 -8.24
C GLU A 193 19.71 -34.73 -8.35
N TYR A 194 18.39 -34.92 -8.41
CA TYR A 194 17.78 -36.22 -8.71
C TYR A 194 18.17 -36.78 -10.08
N PHE A 195 18.56 -35.91 -11.02
CA PHE A 195 18.88 -36.24 -12.42
C PHE A 195 20.24 -35.71 -12.83
N THR A 196 21.20 -35.75 -11.90
CA THR A 196 22.55 -35.23 -12.09
C THR A 196 23.59 -36.31 -11.76
N THR A 197 24.76 -36.23 -12.39
CA THR A 197 25.92 -37.11 -12.10
C THR A 197 26.73 -36.56 -10.92
N GLU A 198 27.46 -37.41 -10.18
CA GLU A 198 28.23 -36.99 -8.99
C GLU A 198 29.16 -35.77 -9.22
N GLU A 199 29.71 -35.64 -10.43
CA GLU A 199 30.60 -34.54 -10.83
C GLU A 199 29.92 -33.16 -10.91
N ASN A 200 28.58 -33.12 -10.95
CA ASN A 200 27.77 -31.93 -11.18
C ASN A 200 26.86 -31.58 -9.98
N LEU A 201 27.08 -32.22 -8.83
CA LEU A 201 26.31 -31.94 -7.61
C LEU A 201 26.56 -30.51 -7.11
N LEU A 202 25.51 -29.94 -6.51
CA LEU A 202 25.57 -28.59 -5.96
C LEU A 202 26.41 -28.58 -4.68
N THR A 203 27.07 -27.45 -4.45
CA THR A 203 27.71 -27.20 -3.16
C THR A 203 26.66 -27.07 -2.06
N HIS A 204 27.05 -27.36 -0.80
CA HIS A 204 26.16 -27.13 0.35
C HIS A 204 25.62 -25.71 0.42
N GLN A 205 26.44 -24.71 0.06
CA GLN A 205 26.02 -23.31 0.05
C GLN A 205 24.94 -23.03 -1.00
N GLU A 206 25.05 -23.62 -2.20
CA GLU A 206 24.04 -23.50 -3.25
C GLU A 206 22.74 -24.19 -2.87
N ARG A 207 22.80 -25.39 -2.27
CA ARG A 207 21.63 -26.12 -1.75
C ARG A 207 20.88 -25.30 -0.71
N THR A 208 21.59 -24.80 0.30
CA THR A 208 20.99 -23.92 1.32
C THR A 208 20.36 -22.70 0.65
N LYS A 209 21.06 -22.03 -0.27
CA LYS A 209 20.52 -20.85 -0.95
C LYS A 209 19.23 -21.16 -1.72
N ARG A 210 19.18 -22.24 -2.51
CA ARG A 210 17.99 -22.63 -3.28
C ARG A 210 16.81 -22.98 -2.36
N PHE A 211 17.08 -23.69 -1.28
CA PHE A 211 16.07 -24.04 -0.28
C PHE A 211 15.48 -22.80 0.42
N GLU A 212 16.35 -21.87 0.84
CA GLU A 212 15.92 -20.59 1.44
C GLU A 212 15.12 -19.74 0.44
N LEU A 213 15.43 -19.79 -0.86
CA LEU A 213 14.63 -19.12 -1.89
C LEU A 213 13.24 -19.76 -2.04
N ALA A 214 13.14 -21.09 -2.01
CA ALA A 214 11.86 -21.78 -2.04
C ALA A 214 10.95 -21.35 -0.87
N TYR A 215 11.50 -21.26 0.34
CA TYR A 215 10.75 -20.78 1.50
C TYR A 215 10.42 -19.28 1.45
N THR A 216 11.30 -18.47 0.88
CA THR A 216 11.01 -17.05 0.63
C THR A 216 9.82 -16.89 -0.33
N HIS A 217 9.70 -17.79 -1.30
CA HIS A 217 8.54 -17.85 -2.20
C HIS A 217 7.26 -18.21 -1.43
N THR A 218 7.32 -19.18 -0.51
CA THR A 218 6.19 -19.52 0.39
C THR A 218 5.71 -18.28 1.15
N MET A 219 6.64 -17.56 1.78
CA MET A 219 6.36 -16.33 2.55
C MET A 219 5.72 -15.24 1.69
N TYR A 220 6.25 -15.02 0.48
CA TYR A 220 5.73 -14.03 -0.45
C TYR A 220 4.27 -14.30 -0.84
N TYR A 221 3.92 -15.56 -1.14
CA TYR A 221 2.54 -15.91 -1.49
C TYR A 221 1.62 -15.98 -0.28
N LEU A 222 2.10 -16.37 0.91
CA LEU A 222 1.32 -16.23 2.15
C LEU A 222 0.92 -14.78 2.40
N ALA A 223 1.82 -13.82 2.13
CA ALA A 223 1.48 -12.40 2.23
C ALA A 223 0.29 -12.02 1.33
N GLN A 224 0.28 -12.49 0.09
CA GLN A 224 -0.80 -12.23 -0.87
C GLN A 224 -2.11 -12.91 -0.46
N VAL A 225 -2.05 -14.17 -0.04
CA VAL A 225 -3.22 -14.93 0.42
C VAL A 225 -3.85 -14.25 1.64
N TYR A 226 -3.05 -13.88 2.65
CA TYR A 226 -3.59 -13.17 3.82
C TYR A 226 -4.15 -11.79 3.51
N ARG A 227 -3.56 -11.08 2.54
CA ARG A 227 -4.11 -9.82 2.06
C ARG A 227 -5.49 -10.02 1.46
N ASN A 228 -5.67 -11.04 0.63
CA ASN A 228 -6.95 -11.34 -0.03
C ASN A 228 -8.01 -11.83 0.97
N LEU A 229 -7.60 -12.51 2.04
CA LEU A 229 -8.47 -12.91 3.17
C LEU A 229 -8.80 -11.77 4.14
N GLY A 230 -8.32 -10.54 3.88
CA GLY A 230 -8.53 -9.39 4.76
C GLY A 230 -7.70 -9.40 6.05
N GLN A 231 -6.80 -10.38 6.24
CA GLN A 231 -5.90 -10.48 7.39
C GLN A 231 -4.66 -9.60 7.19
N THR A 232 -4.86 -8.29 7.16
CA THR A 232 -3.83 -7.30 6.78
C THR A 232 -2.58 -7.34 7.66
N GLU A 233 -2.70 -7.68 8.94
CA GLU A 233 -1.57 -7.74 9.86
C GLU A 233 -0.63 -8.90 9.57
N ARG A 234 -1.17 -10.11 9.38
CA ARG A 234 -0.38 -11.27 8.96
C ARG A 234 0.27 -10.99 7.61
N ALA A 235 -0.48 -10.43 6.65
CA ALA A 235 0.05 -10.07 5.34
C ALA A 235 1.27 -9.14 5.46
N ALA A 236 1.20 -8.10 6.29
CA ALA A 236 2.32 -7.18 6.52
C ALA A 236 3.54 -7.87 7.17
N THR A 237 3.32 -8.79 8.11
CA THR A 237 4.40 -9.61 8.70
C THR A 237 5.09 -10.45 7.64
N TYR A 238 4.33 -11.16 6.79
CA TYR A 238 4.89 -11.97 5.70
C TYR A 238 5.61 -11.11 4.66
N CYS A 239 5.09 -9.93 4.31
CA CYS A 239 5.78 -8.96 3.46
C CYS A 239 7.14 -8.54 4.06
N HIS A 240 7.16 -8.19 5.35
CA HIS A 240 8.39 -7.83 6.05
C HIS A 240 9.40 -9.00 6.02
N CYS A 241 8.99 -10.20 6.41
CA CYS A 241 9.84 -11.38 6.41
C CYS A 241 10.40 -11.68 5.01
N THR A 242 9.58 -11.53 3.97
CA THR A 242 10.00 -11.71 2.58
C THR A 242 11.09 -10.70 2.19
N LEU A 243 10.87 -9.41 2.45
CA LEU A 243 11.83 -8.35 2.13
C LEU A 243 13.16 -8.54 2.89
N GLN A 244 13.11 -8.91 4.17
CA GLN A 244 14.29 -9.17 4.97
C GLN A 244 15.10 -10.35 4.42
N ARG A 245 14.42 -11.44 4.03
CA ARG A 245 15.06 -12.62 3.44
C ARG A 245 15.68 -12.32 2.08
N GLN A 246 15.02 -11.52 1.26
CA GLN A 246 15.55 -11.06 -0.03
C GLN A 246 16.88 -10.30 0.13
N LEU A 247 16.99 -9.42 1.13
CA LEU A 247 18.25 -8.74 1.46
C LEU A 247 19.34 -9.73 1.90
N GLN A 248 19.01 -10.63 2.84
CA GLN A 248 19.96 -11.62 3.38
C GLN A 248 20.52 -12.56 2.30
N LEU A 249 19.69 -12.93 1.33
CA LEU A 249 20.08 -13.83 0.24
C LEU A 249 20.72 -13.09 -0.95
N ASN A 250 20.72 -11.76 -0.93
CA ASN A 250 21.12 -10.89 -2.04
C ASN A 250 20.45 -11.33 -3.36
N GLN A 251 19.13 -11.51 -3.32
CA GLN A 251 18.29 -11.92 -4.45
C GLN A 251 17.08 -11.00 -4.57
N PHE A 252 17.29 -9.84 -5.18
CA PHE A 252 16.24 -8.85 -5.42
C PHE A 252 16.65 -7.89 -6.54
N SER A 253 15.66 -7.25 -7.17
CA SER A 253 15.87 -6.03 -7.93
C SER A 253 15.81 -4.84 -6.95
N PRO A 254 16.86 -4.00 -6.85
CA PRO A 254 16.89 -2.91 -5.87
C PRO A 254 15.66 -2.00 -5.94
N MET A 255 15.19 -1.67 -7.14
CA MET A 255 14.05 -0.77 -7.30
C MET A 255 12.71 -1.44 -6.94
N GLU A 256 12.52 -2.72 -7.29
CA GLU A 256 11.33 -3.47 -6.87
C GLU A 256 11.29 -3.64 -5.36
N TRP A 257 12.42 -3.97 -4.76
CA TRP A 257 12.55 -4.11 -3.31
C TRP A 257 12.21 -2.80 -2.61
N ALA A 258 12.77 -1.68 -3.10
CA ALA A 258 12.53 -0.36 -2.55
C ALA A 258 11.05 0.05 -2.63
N LEU A 259 10.39 -0.19 -3.77
CA LEU A 259 8.96 0.11 -3.91
C LEU A 259 8.09 -0.75 -2.99
N ASN A 260 8.41 -2.04 -2.84
CA ASN A 260 7.70 -2.92 -1.93
C ASN A 260 7.88 -2.51 -0.45
N ALA A 261 9.10 -2.10 -0.06
CA ALA A 261 9.36 -1.56 1.28
C ALA A 261 8.64 -0.22 1.51
N ALA A 262 8.64 0.68 0.53
CA ALA A 262 7.90 1.94 0.58
C ALA A 262 6.38 1.71 0.68
N THR A 263 5.85 0.71 -0.02
CA THR A 263 4.43 0.33 0.08
C THR A 263 4.10 -0.24 1.46
N LEU A 264 4.96 -1.10 2.01
CA LEU A 264 4.80 -1.64 3.36
C LEU A 264 4.80 -0.53 4.43
N SER A 265 5.54 0.56 4.21
CA SER A 265 5.49 1.72 5.12
C SER A 265 4.08 2.31 5.25
N GLN A 266 3.31 2.33 4.16
CA GLN A 266 1.96 2.90 4.15
C GLN A 266 1.03 2.10 5.05
N TYR A 267 1.17 0.77 5.10
CA TYR A 267 0.47 -0.06 6.06
C TYR A 267 0.80 0.36 7.51
N TYR A 268 2.09 0.48 7.86
CA TYR A 268 2.48 0.84 9.22
C TYR A 268 2.00 2.24 9.62
N ILE A 269 2.07 3.21 8.70
CA ILE A 269 1.58 4.58 8.90
C ILE A 269 0.08 4.58 9.23
N THR A 270 -0.74 3.83 8.49
CA THR A 270 -2.20 3.75 8.78
C THR A 270 -2.52 3.12 10.13
N LYS A 271 -1.57 2.41 10.75
CA LYS A 271 -1.68 1.83 12.09
C LYS A 271 -1.04 2.70 13.18
N GLY A 272 -0.54 3.89 12.85
CA GLY A 272 0.19 4.77 13.76
C GLY A 272 1.60 4.28 14.13
N ARG A 273 2.13 3.28 13.43
CA ARG A 273 3.47 2.69 13.64
C ARG A 273 4.52 3.45 12.84
N TYR A 274 4.79 4.68 13.24
CA TYR A 274 5.66 5.60 12.50
C TYR A 274 7.14 5.20 12.53
N MET A 275 7.61 4.52 13.59
CA MET A 275 8.99 4.05 13.64
C MET A 275 9.26 3.06 12.51
N GLU A 276 8.40 2.06 12.36
CA GLU A 276 8.44 1.04 11.32
C GLU A 276 8.22 1.66 9.94
N GLY A 277 7.23 2.55 9.79
CA GLY A 277 6.97 3.26 8.54
C GLY A 277 8.18 4.05 8.05
N ARG A 278 8.81 4.84 8.95
CA ARG A 278 10.02 5.60 8.65
C ARG A 278 11.18 4.69 8.27
N HIS A 279 11.38 3.62 9.04
CA HIS A 279 12.45 2.66 8.79
C HIS A 279 12.31 2.01 7.40
N CYS A 280 11.11 1.57 7.05
CA CYS A 280 10.81 1.02 5.71
C CYS A 280 11.14 2.01 4.60
N LEU A 281 10.79 3.29 4.77
CA LEU A 281 11.05 4.33 3.78
C LEU A 281 12.53 4.70 3.68
N SER A 282 13.23 4.79 4.81
CA SER A 282 14.69 5.00 4.83
C SER A 282 15.41 3.85 4.14
N ALA A 283 15.04 2.60 4.43
CA ALA A 283 15.57 1.43 3.75
C ALA A 283 15.26 1.46 2.25
N ALA A 284 14.02 1.78 1.86
CA ALA A 284 13.64 1.94 0.46
C ALA A 284 14.52 2.98 -0.26
N THR A 285 14.74 4.15 0.34
CA THR A 285 15.59 5.19 -0.25
C THR A 285 17.05 4.72 -0.39
N VAL A 286 17.63 4.07 0.63
CA VAL A 286 19.01 3.55 0.55
C VAL A 286 19.14 2.48 -0.53
N ILE A 287 18.26 1.49 -0.53
CA ILE A 287 18.31 0.37 -1.48
C ILE A 287 18.01 0.84 -2.90
N SER A 288 17.11 1.81 -3.09
CA SER A 288 16.88 2.39 -4.42
C SER A 288 18.13 3.05 -5.00
N GLY A 289 18.98 3.64 -4.15
CA GLY A 289 20.28 4.19 -4.57
C GLY A 289 21.28 3.14 -5.05
N LEU A 290 21.08 1.85 -4.73
CA LEU A 290 21.90 0.75 -5.25
C LEU A 290 21.53 0.34 -6.68
N ALA A 291 20.39 0.81 -7.21
CA ALA A 291 19.96 0.53 -8.58
C ALA A 291 20.84 1.21 -9.65
N GLY A 292 21.80 2.03 -9.24
CA GLY A 292 22.66 2.84 -10.10
C GLY A 292 22.23 4.31 -10.16
N GLU A 293 23.15 5.20 -10.54
CA GLU A 293 22.78 6.58 -10.86
C GLU A 293 21.94 6.60 -12.13
N VAL A 294 20.84 7.34 -12.12
CA VAL A 294 20.01 7.63 -13.29
C VAL A 294 20.92 8.21 -14.38
N PRO A 295 21.15 7.52 -15.52
CA PRO A 295 22.00 8.05 -16.59
C PRO A 295 21.54 9.45 -17.03
N CYS A 296 22.48 10.28 -17.49
CA CYS A 296 22.13 11.59 -18.05
C CYS A 296 21.21 11.38 -19.27
N GLU A 297 20.17 12.20 -19.39
CA GLU A 297 19.14 12.12 -20.44
C GLU A 297 19.67 11.89 -21.88
N PRO A 298 20.82 12.45 -22.31
CA PRO A 298 21.38 12.19 -23.63
C PRO A 298 21.90 10.75 -23.83
N ALA A 299 22.38 10.10 -22.76
CA ALA A 299 22.92 8.74 -22.82
C ALA A 299 21.80 7.69 -22.86
N ALA A 300 20.69 7.93 -22.16
CA ALA A 300 19.52 7.03 -22.18
C ALA A 300 18.80 7.02 -23.54
N GLN A 301 18.93 8.09 -24.33
CA GLN A 301 18.32 8.20 -25.67
C GLN A 301 19.07 7.42 -26.76
N GLU A 302 20.22 6.80 -26.45
CA GLU A 302 20.99 6.01 -27.42
C GLU A 302 20.33 4.65 -27.73
N SER A 303 19.50 4.13 -26.83
CA SER A 303 18.73 2.89 -27.02
C SER A 303 17.33 3.00 -26.42
N GLU A 304 16.31 2.49 -27.13
CA GLU A 304 14.92 2.44 -26.65
C GLU A 304 14.80 1.68 -25.32
N THR A 305 15.54 0.57 -25.18
CA THR A 305 15.55 -0.25 -23.95
C THR A 305 16.17 0.48 -22.75
N GLU A 306 17.18 1.31 -22.98
CA GLU A 306 17.84 2.08 -21.92
C GLU A 306 16.96 3.26 -21.50
N ASN A 307 16.27 3.88 -22.44
CA ASN A 307 15.28 4.92 -22.17
C ASN A 307 14.10 4.40 -21.34
N GLU A 308 13.55 3.22 -21.69
CA GLU A 308 12.49 2.58 -20.91
C GLU A 308 12.94 2.26 -19.47
N HIS A 309 14.13 1.70 -19.31
CA HIS A 309 14.69 1.39 -17.99
C HIS A 309 14.90 2.65 -17.15
N TRP A 310 15.46 3.70 -17.77
CA TRP A 310 15.65 5.01 -17.15
C TRP A 310 14.33 5.62 -16.69
N GLU A 311 13.30 5.57 -17.53
CA GLU A 311 11.97 6.09 -17.20
C GLU A 311 11.36 5.34 -16.01
N GLN A 312 11.48 4.02 -15.98
CA GLN A 312 11.01 3.19 -14.86
C GLN A 312 11.73 3.54 -13.54
N LEU A 313 13.03 3.83 -13.56
CA LEU A 313 13.76 4.24 -12.37
C LEU A 313 13.27 5.59 -11.84
N ARG A 314 13.06 6.57 -12.74
CA ARG A 314 12.53 7.89 -12.36
C ARG A 314 11.12 7.79 -11.77
N GLN A 315 10.24 7.02 -12.42
CA GLN A 315 8.88 6.78 -11.96
C GLN A 315 8.86 6.21 -10.54
N LYS A 316 9.56 5.10 -10.33
CA LYS A 316 9.58 4.42 -9.03
C LYS A 316 10.22 5.30 -7.96
N GLY A 317 11.21 6.14 -8.30
CA GLY A 317 11.79 7.12 -7.39
C GLY A 317 10.76 8.16 -6.93
N ALA A 318 9.95 8.66 -7.86
CA ALA A 318 8.87 9.59 -7.57
C ALA A 318 7.75 8.93 -6.74
N GLU A 319 7.45 7.64 -6.95
CA GLU A 319 6.51 6.87 -6.12
C GLU A 319 6.99 6.70 -4.67
N ILE A 320 8.29 6.44 -4.46
CA ILE A 320 8.89 6.42 -3.12
C ILE A 320 8.78 7.82 -2.47
N ALA A 321 9.01 8.90 -3.24
CA ALA A 321 8.82 10.26 -2.75
C ALA A 321 7.36 10.52 -2.32
N ARG A 322 6.36 10.04 -3.07
CA ARG A 322 4.94 10.11 -2.66
C ARG A 322 4.69 9.41 -1.33
N CYS A 323 5.32 8.25 -1.10
CA CYS A 323 5.20 7.54 0.18
C CYS A 323 5.79 8.34 1.35
N TRP A 324 6.91 9.06 1.15
CA TRP A 324 7.45 10.00 2.13
C TRP A 324 6.54 11.20 2.40
N ILE A 325 5.90 11.76 1.37
CA ILE A 325 4.91 12.84 1.55
C ILE A 325 3.79 12.37 2.46
N LYS A 326 3.25 11.17 2.21
CA LYS A 326 2.20 10.56 3.04
C LYS A 326 2.68 10.30 4.46
N TYR A 327 3.91 9.85 4.68
CA TYR A 327 4.49 9.71 6.02
C TYR A 327 4.47 11.04 6.79
N CYS A 328 5.04 12.10 6.20
CA CYS A 328 5.10 13.42 6.84
C CYS A 328 3.71 13.98 7.10
N LEU A 329 2.79 13.83 6.15
CA LEU A 329 1.42 14.32 6.27
C LEU A 329 0.65 13.60 7.39
N ASN A 330 0.67 12.28 7.41
CA ASN A 330 -0.03 11.50 8.43
C ASN A 330 0.55 11.77 9.82
N LEU A 331 1.88 11.87 9.96
CA LEU A 331 2.52 12.20 11.25
C LEU A 331 2.05 13.55 11.79
N LEU A 332 1.93 14.56 10.91
CA LEU A 332 1.42 15.89 11.27
C LEU A 332 -0.08 15.87 11.57
N GLN A 333 -0.87 15.10 10.81
CA GLN A 333 -2.32 14.99 11.01
C GLN A 333 -2.67 14.30 12.33
N ASP A 334 -1.99 13.20 12.66
CA ASP A 334 -2.23 12.48 13.91
C ASP A 334 -1.73 13.26 15.12
N ALA A 335 -0.60 13.97 14.99
CA ALA A 335 -0.14 14.90 16.01
C ALA A 335 -1.15 16.04 16.24
N LYS A 336 -1.69 16.62 15.17
CA LYS A 336 -2.78 17.60 15.27
C LYS A 336 -3.97 17.00 16.02
N LYS A 337 -4.45 15.83 15.60
CA LYS A 337 -5.62 15.16 16.20
C LYS A 337 -5.43 14.91 17.70
N LEU A 338 -4.21 14.63 18.14
CA LEU A 338 -3.87 14.42 19.55
C LEU A 338 -3.89 15.71 20.38
N LEU A 339 -3.69 16.86 19.74
CA LEU A 339 -3.53 18.18 20.35
C LEU A 339 -4.70 19.13 20.08
N GLU A 340 -5.68 18.72 19.29
CA GLU A 340 -6.83 19.53 18.90
C GLU A 340 -7.92 19.47 19.98
N ASP A 341 -8.41 20.64 20.42
CA ASP A 341 -9.51 20.75 21.35
C ASP A 341 -10.88 20.59 20.68
N ASN A 342 -11.96 20.71 21.46
CA ASN A 342 -13.33 20.56 20.94
C ASN A 342 -13.75 21.65 19.93
N ILE A 343 -13.01 22.76 19.82
CA ILE A 343 -13.31 23.84 18.88
C ILE A 343 -12.33 23.88 17.69
N GLY A 344 -11.39 22.94 17.61
CA GLY A 344 -10.45 22.81 16.51
C GLY A 344 -9.15 23.62 16.66
N GLU A 345 -8.86 24.14 17.85
CA GLU A 345 -7.65 24.90 18.16
C GLU A 345 -6.68 24.08 19.03
N LEU A 346 -5.46 24.59 19.23
CA LEU A 346 -4.41 23.90 19.95
C LEU A 346 -4.70 23.86 21.47
N ASP A 347 -4.85 22.66 22.03
CA ASP A 347 -4.95 22.41 23.46
C ASP A 347 -3.58 22.54 24.13
N THR A 348 -3.35 23.69 24.78
CA THR A 348 -2.09 23.99 25.46
C THR A 348 -1.86 23.11 26.69
N ASP A 349 -2.91 22.71 27.40
CA ASP A 349 -2.79 21.88 28.60
C ASP A 349 -2.35 20.47 28.20
N ARG A 350 -2.95 19.92 27.15
CA ARG A 350 -2.57 18.63 26.56
C ARG A 350 -1.16 18.67 25.96
N GLN A 351 -0.80 19.76 25.31
CA GLN A 351 0.55 19.98 24.77
C GLN A 351 1.61 19.93 25.88
N GLU A 352 1.40 20.63 27.00
CA GLU A 352 2.32 20.63 28.14
C GLU A 352 2.40 19.28 28.85
N GLU A 353 1.29 18.56 28.95
CA GLU A 353 1.25 17.19 29.48
C GLU A 353 2.13 16.25 28.64
N LEU A 354 1.97 16.26 27.31
CA LEU A 354 2.73 15.40 26.41
C LEU A 354 4.22 15.75 26.38
N LYS A 355 4.56 17.04 26.44
CA LYS A 355 5.96 17.48 26.54
C LYS A 355 6.63 16.95 27.81
N ARG A 356 5.93 16.99 28.95
CA ARG A 356 6.43 16.42 30.21
C ARG A 356 6.55 14.90 30.16
N ALA A 357 5.57 14.21 29.59
CA ALA A 357 5.60 12.75 29.44
C ALA A 357 6.79 12.29 28.57
N ARG A 358 7.07 12.99 27.46
CA ARG A 358 8.20 12.66 26.57
C ARG A 358 9.54 12.71 27.29
N THR A 359 9.78 13.74 28.11
CA THR A 359 11.04 13.85 28.88
C THR A 359 11.25 12.74 29.90
N HIS A 360 10.19 12.01 30.29
CA HIS A 360 10.26 10.93 31.26
C HIS A 360 10.40 9.54 30.60
N ASN A 361 10.08 9.41 29.31
CA ASN A 361 9.93 8.12 28.61
C ASN A 361 11.07 7.76 27.64
N GLU A 362 12.21 8.45 27.71
CA GLU A 362 13.37 8.19 26.83
C GLU A 362 13.87 6.72 26.93
N GLU A 363 13.73 6.08 28.08
CA GLU A 363 14.12 4.67 28.30
C GLU A 363 13.17 3.66 27.62
N GLU A 364 11.88 3.99 27.47
CA GLU A 364 10.89 3.13 26.81
C GLU A 364 11.01 3.19 25.28
N GLU A 365 11.36 4.37 24.73
CA GLU A 365 11.65 4.52 23.30
C GLU A 365 12.86 3.67 22.86
N GLU A 366 13.92 3.60 23.67
CA GLU A 366 15.07 2.72 23.41
C GLU A 366 14.73 1.23 23.50
N LYS A 367 13.77 0.85 24.34
CA LYS A 367 13.28 -0.53 24.42
C LYS A 367 12.42 -0.89 23.21
N CYS A 368 11.61 0.05 22.72
CA CYS A 368 10.82 -0.10 21.50
C CYS A 368 11.73 -0.29 20.28
N LYS A 369 12.77 0.55 20.11
CA LYS A 369 13.77 0.41 19.04
C LYS A 369 14.42 -0.98 18.97
N LYS A 370 14.66 -1.63 20.11
CA LYS A 370 15.25 -2.98 20.18
C LYS A 370 14.29 -4.11 19.84
N SER A 371 12.97 -3.88 19.96
CA SER A 371 11.94 -4.87 19.62
C SER A 371 11.46 -4.75 18.18
N THR A 372 11.75 -3.63 17.51
CA THR A 372 11.30 -3.37 16.16
C THR A 372 12.02 -4.25 15.15
N LEU A 373 11.23 -4.83 14.25
CA LEU A 373 11.71 -5.59 13.10
C LEU A 373 12.40 -4.64 12.11
N MET A 374 13.74 -4.60 12.12
CA MET A 374 14.53 -3.71 11.28
C MET A 374 15.03 -4.44 10.03
N PHE A 375 14.89 -3.79 8.88
CA PHE A 375 15.64 -4.07 7.67
C PHE A 375 17.08 -3.59 7.79
N GLY A 376 18.00 -4.39 7.26
CA GLY A 376 19.38 -3.96 7.13
C GLY A 376 20.36 -5.13 7.01
N SER A 377 21.44 -4.85 6.30
CA SER A 377 22.70 -5.58 6.36
C SER A 377 23.74 -4.73 7.11
N GLU A 378 24.88 -5.32 7.48
CA GLU A 378 26.01 -4.57 8.06
C GLU A 378 26.41 -3.36 7.20
N ASP A 379 26.26 -3.45 5.87
CA ASP A 379 26.66 -2.40 4.92
C ASP A 379 25.63 -1.26 4.76
N THR A 380 24.36 -1.50 5.05
CA THR A 380 23.26 -0.53 4.79
C THR A 380 22.77 0.17 6.04
N PHE A 381 23.07 -0.37 7.22
CA PHE A 381 22.58 0.11 8.51
C PHE A 381 22.88 1.60 8.76
N ASP A 382 24.13 2.03 8.59
CA ASP A 382 24.53 3.42 8.86
C ASP A 382 23.86 4.43 7.92
N ALA A 383 23.68 4.05 6.65
CA ALA A 383 22.99 4.90 5.66
C ALA A 383 21.50 5.04 6.00
N ILE A 384 20.85 3.95 6.45
CA ILE A 384 19.45 3.96 6.88
C ILE A 384 19.29 4.85 8.12
N ALA A 385 20.16 4.69 9.11
CA ALA A 385 20.16 5.49 10.33
C ALA A 385 20.35 7.00 10.04
N SER A 386 21.23 7.35 9.11
CA SER A 386 21.44 8.75 8.71
C SER A 386 20.22 9.37 8.04
N LEU A 387 19.47 8.61 7.23
CA LEU A 387 18.20 9.09 6.66
C LEU A 387 17.11 9.23 7.71
N GLU A 388 17.06 8.27 8.63
CA GLU A 388 16.15 8.29 9.76
C GLU A 388 16.30 9.55 10.62
N GLU A 389 17.52 10.04 10.86
CA GLU A 389 17.76 11.27 11.63
C GLU A 389 17.14 12.52 10.98
N LYS A 390 16.88 12.51 9.67
CA LYS A 390 16.33 13.68 8.96
C LYS A 390 14.86 13.95 9.30
N VAL A 391 14.13 12.94 9.77
CA VAL A 391 12.70 13.07 10.08
C VAL A 391 12.34 12.24 11.31
N CYS A 392 11.64 12.85 12.26
CA CYS A 392 11.26 12.16 13.48
C CYS A 392 10.17 11.11 13.24
N CYS A 393 10.09 10.10 14.12
CA CYS A 393 8.96 9.18 14.23
C CYS A 393 8.04 9.45 15.42
N SER A 394 8.38 10.42 16.27
CA SER A 394 7.49 10.89 17.33
C SER A 394 6.63 12.05 16.84
N PHE A 395 5.46 12.21 17.45
CA PHE A 395 4.52 13.27 17.08
C PHE A 395 5.10 14.66 17.36
N PRO A 396 5.12 15.59 16.40
CA PRO A 396 5.54 16.95 16.68
C PRO A 396 4.62 17.61 17.72
N LEU A 397 5.19 18.22 18.76
CA LEU A 397 4.42 18.87 19.84
C LEU A 397 4.43 20.39 19.74
N ASP A 398 5.20 20.99 18.84
CA ASP A 398 5.21 22.43 18.62
C ASP A 398 5.53 22.80 17.17
N PHE A 399 5.49 24.10 16.88
CA PHE A 399 5.75 24.63 15.55
C PHE A 399 7.13 24.26 15.00
N THR A 400 8.16 24.20 15.85
CA THR A 400 9.53 23.95 15.41
C THR A 400 9.67 22.50 14.96
N GLU A 401 9.16 21.56 15.77
CA GLU A 401 9.10 20.14 15.43
C GLU A 401 8.24 19.89 14.19
N ALA A 402 7.04 20.48 14.14
CA ALA A 402 6.12 20.34 13.01
C ALA A 402 6.72 20.90 11.71
N ARG A 403 7.44 22.04 11.80
CA ARG A 403 8.14 22.64 10.66
C ARG A 403 9.27 21.76 10.15
N ALA A 404 10.00 21.06 11.02
CA ALA A 404 11.05 20.13 10.58
C ALA A 404 10.46 19.00 9.73
N VAL A 405 9.35 18.39 10.16
CA VAL A 405 8.62 17.36 9.39
C VAL A 405 8.06 17.93 8.08
N PHE A 406 7.48 19.13 8.13
CA PHE A 406 6.95 19.82 6.94
C PHE A 406 8.03 20.04 5.87
N LEU A 407 9.24 20.46 6.26
CA LEU A 407 10.32 20.74 5.31
C LEU A 407 10.79 19.47 4.60
N VAL A 408 10.82 18.33 5.30
CA VAL A 408 11.10 17.03 4.69
C VAL A 408 10.00 16.67 3.69
N GLY A 409 8.73 16.78 4.08
CA GLY A 409 7.59 16.55 3.19
C GLY A 409 7.61 17.45 1.95
N GLN A 410 7.91 18.73 2.11
CA GLN A 410 8.02 19.69 1.00
C GLN A 410 9.17 19.38 0.05
N ASN A 411 10.30 18.88 0.56
CA ASN A 411 11.38 18.41 -0.28
C ASN A 411 10.92 17.24 -1.17
N TYR A 412 10.25 16.24 -0.59
CA TYR A 412 9.71 15.11 -1.36
C TYR A 412 8.56 15.50 -2.29
N VAL A 413 7.74 16.50 -1.95
CA VAL A 413 6.79 17.10 -2.91
C VAL A 413 7.52 17.63 -4.13
N THR A 414 8.65 18.32 -3.93
CA THR A 414 9.43 18.87 -5.05
C THR A 414 9.95 17.74 -5.93
N GLN A 415 10.55 16.71 -5.33
CA GLN A 415 11.05 15.54 -6.05
C GLN A 415 9.95 14.79 -6.82
N ALA A 416 8.79 14.56 -6.19
CA ALA A 416 7.68 13.87 -6.86
C ALA A 416 7.14 14.69 -8.06
N LYS A 417 7.08 16.02 -7.93
CA LYS A 417 6.60 16.92 -9.00
C LYS A 417 7.58 17.11 -10.14
N GLU A 418 8.87 16.78 -9.96
CA GLU A 418 9.85 16.78 -11.06
C GLU A 418 9.48 15.73 -12.12
N TYR A 419 8.99 14.57 -11.67
CA TYR A 419 8.51 13.48 -12.52
C TYR A 419 7.02 13.62 -12.88
N PHE A 420 6.14 13.71 -11.88
CA PHE A 420 4.69 13.84 -12.06
C PHE A 420 4.31 15.28 -12.41
N GLN A 421 4.74 15.72 -13.59
CA GLN A 421 4.37 17.01 -14.16
C GLN A 421 2.91 16.98 -14.62
N ILE A 422 2.25 18.14 -14.63
CA ILE A 422 0.84 18.20 -15.01
C ILE A 422 0.61 17.75 -16.47
N ASP A 423 1.60 17.96 -17.34
CA ASP A 423 1.60 17.40 -18.69
C ASP A 423 1.98 15.91 -18.61
N GLY A 424 1.07 15.04 -19.07
CA GLY A 424 1.21 13.58 -18.93
C GLY A 424 0.64 12.98 -17.64
N TYR A 425 0.69 13.69 -16.50
CA TYR A 425 0.27 13.14 -15.19
C TYR A 425 -0.71 14.05 -14.42
N VAL A 426 -1.79 14.48 -15.07
CA VAL A 426 -2.77 15.45 -14.48
C VAL A 426 -3.28 14.99 -13.11
N THR A 427 -3.72 13.74 -12.98
CA THR A 427 -4.29 13.21 -11.72
C THR A 427 -3.24 13.14 -10.62
N ASP A 428 -2.11 12.49 -10.87
CA ASP A 428 -1.03 12.34 -9.88
C ASP A 428 -0.46 13.69 -9.44
N HIS A 429 -0.30 14.64 -10.36
CA HIS A 429 0.16 15.99 -10.05
C HIS A 429 -0.79 16.70 -9.09
N ILE A 430 -2.11 16.57 -9.31
CA ILE A 430 -3.12 17.20 -8.46
C ILE A 430 -3.15 16.55 -7.08
N GLU A 431 -3.03 15.23 -6.99
CA GLU A 431 -2.95 14.53 -5.70
C GLU A 431 -1.74 14.99 -4.88
N ILE A 432 -0.56 15.11 -5.51
CA ILE A 432 0.65 15.63 -4.85
C ILE A 432 0.45 17.10 -4.43
N LEU A 433 -0.27 17.90 -5.23
CA LEU A 433 -0.58 19.29 -4.91
C LEU A 433 -1.52 19.40 -3.70
N GLN A 434 -2.54 18.55 -3.62
CA GLN A 434 -3.45 18.45 -2.48
C GLN A 434 -2.71 18.01 -1.22
N ASP A 435 -1.79 17.04 -1.33
CA ASP A 435 -0.93 16.66 -0.21
C ASP A 435 -0.05 17.83 0.27
N HIS A 436 0.54 18.60 -0.65
CA HIS A 436 1.31 19.79 -0.30
C HIS A 436 0.45 20.87 0.37
N SER A 437 -0.77 21.07 -0.10
CA SER A 437 -1.74 21.96 0.54
C SER A 437 -2.09 21.49 1.95
N ALA A 438 -2.32 20.18 2.13
CA ALA A 438 -2.62 19.57 3.41
C ALA A 438 -1.45 19.69 4.40
N LEU A 439 -0.19 19.58 3.94
CA LEU A 439 1.01 19.84 4.74
C LEU A 439 1.04 21.28 5.28
N PHE A 440 0.66 22.27 4.47
CA PHE A 440 0.52 23.65 4.95
C PHE A 440 -0.65 23.82 5.93
N LYS A 441 -1.78 23.12 5.69
CA LYS A 441 -2.95 23.16 6.58
C LYS A 441 -2.60 22.64 7.98
N THR A 442 -1.90 21.50 8.05
CA THR A 442 -1.50 20.92 9.33
C THR A 442 -0.38 21.71 10.00
N LEU A 443 0.59 22.25 9.26
CA LEU A 443 1.61 23.12 9.85
C LEU A 443 1.00 24.40 10.45
N ALA A 444 -0.01 24.99 9.80
CA ALA A 444 -0.68 26.19 10.28
C ALA A 444 -1.38 26.00 11.64
N PHE A 445 -1.77 24.77 12.00
CA PHE A 445 -2.34 24.48 13.32
C PHE A 445 -1.36 24.77 14.46
N PHE A 446 -0.07 24.50 14.26
CA PHE A 446 0.96 24.70 15.28
C PHE A 446 1.48 26.14 15.36
N GLU A 447 1.10 27.03 14.44
CA GLU A 447 1.60 28.41 14.39
C GLU A 447 0.75 29.34 15.27
N GLU A 448 1.37 30.02 16.23
CA GLU A 448 0.65 30.94 17.11
C GLU A 448 0.34 32.30 16.44
N ASP A 449 1.18 32.74 15.50
CA ASP A 449 0.98 33.99 14.79
C ASP A 449 -0.11 33.85 13.71
N LEU A 450 -1.26 34.49 13.96
CA LEU A 450 -2.43 34.43 13.06
C LEU A 450 -2.15 35.01 11.66
N GLU A 451 -1.21 35.96 11.52
CA GLU A 451 -0.84 36.51 10.22
C GLU A 451 0.02 35.51 9.42
N ARG A 452 0.92 34.79 10.10
CA ARG A 452 1.70 33.69 9.51
C ARG A 452 0.80 32.52 9.15
N ARG A 453 -0.16 32.12 10.00
CA ARG A 453 -1.23 31.17 9.66
C ARG A 453 -1.93 31.60 8.37
N CYS A 454 -2.41 32.84 8.31
CA CYS A 454 -3.10 33.35 7.14
C CYS A 454 -2.23 33.32 5.87
N LYS A 455 -0.93 33.59 5.97
CA LYS A 455 0.02 33.49 4.85
C LYS A 455 0.23 32.04 4.39
N MET A 456 0.20 31.06 5.30
CA MET A 456 0.26 29.64 4.94
C MET A 456 -0.98 29.22 4.15
N HIS A 457 -2.18 29.59 4.61
CA HIS A 457 -3.41 29.37 3.85
C HIS A 457 -3.41 30.11 2.50
N LYS A 458 -2.82 31.32 2.43
CA LYS A 458 -2.66 32.01 1.15
C LYS A 458 -1.77 31.23 0.17
N ARG A 459 -0.67 30.62 0.64
CA ARG A 459 0.16 29.73 -0.21
C ARG A 459 -0.64 28.55 -0.75
N ARG A 460 -1.53 27.95 0.06
CA ARG A 460 -2.44 26.89 -0.39
C ARG A 460 -3.34 27.37 -1.54
N VAL A 461 -3.95 28.54 -1.39
CA VAL A 461 -4.76 29.18 -2.44
C VAL A 461 -3.92 29.41 -3.70
N ASP A 462 -2.73 29.99 -3.57
CA ASP A 462 -1.86 30.31 -4.73
C ASP A 462 -1.46 29.05 -5.52
N MET A 463 -1.37 27.90 -4.86
CA MET A 463 -1.09 26.61 -5.50
C MET A 463 -2.31 26.01 -6.19
N ILE A 464 -3.48 26.01 -5.53
CA ILE A 464 -4.67 25.28 -5.99
C ILE A 464 -5.51 26.10 -6.98
N GLU A 465 -5.63 27.42 -6.78
CA GLU A 465 -6.53 28.29 -7.54
C GLU A 465 -6.26 28.28 -9.06
N PRO A 466 -5.00 28.37 -9.54
CA PRO A 466 -4.72 28.27 -10.98
C PRO A 466 -5.21 26.94 -11.57
N ILE A 467 -4.89 25.82 -10.91
CA ILE A 467 -5.24 24.48 -11.39
C ILE A 467 -6.76 24.29 -11.42
N CYS A 468 -7.48 24.70 -10.36
CA CYS A 468 -8.94 24.58 -10.30
C CYS A 468 -9.65 25.34 -11.44
N ASN A 469 -9.09 26.49 -11.84
CA ASN A 469 -9.64 27.31 -12.92
C ASN A 469 -9.32 26.78 -14.32
N ASP A 470 -8.13 26.22 -14.51
CA ASP A 470 -7.64 25.76 -15.82
C ASP A 470 -8.05 24.30 -16.13
N LEU A 471 -8.40 23.52 -15.12
CA LEU A 471 -8.73 22.11 -15.26
C LEU A 471 -10.03 21.89 -16.06
N ASN A 472 -9.98 20.97 -17.04
CA ASN A 472 -11.12 20.67 -17.90
C ASN A 472 -12.26 19.99 -17.13
N ALA A 473 -13.38 20.71 -16.98
CA ALA A 473 -14.55 20.25 -16.23
C ALA A 473 -15.24 19.00 -16.82
N LYS A 474 -15.02 18.65 -18.10
CA LYS A 474 -15.62 17.47 -18.72
C LYS A 474 -14.93 16.17 -18.28
N TYR A 475 -13.59 16.22 -18.17
CA TYR A 475 -12.79 15.02 -17.86
C TYR A 475 -12.47 14.89 -16.38
N TYR A 476 -12.40 16.01 -15.65
CA TYR A 476 -11.92 16.03 -14.26
C TYR A 476 -12.92 16.68 -13.30
N LEU A 477 -14.23 16.53 -13.55
CA LEU A 477 -15.28 17.19 -12.76
C LEU A 477 -15.16 16.91 -11.26
N LEU A 478 -14.94 15.65 -10.89
CA LEU A 478 -14.83 15.23 -9.49
C LEU A 478 -13.64 15.88 -8.79
N ILE A 479 -12.46 15.85 -9.42
CA ILE A 479 -11.26 16.50 -8.90
C ILE A 479 -11.50 18.01 -8.78
N ARG A 480 -12.11 18.63 -9.79
CA ARG A 480 -12.41 20.07 -9.77
C ARG A 480 -13.37 20.42 -8.63
N ARG A 481 -14.39 19.60 -8.35
CA ARG A 481 -15.29 19.75 -7.20
C ARG A 481 -14.52 19.72 -5.87
N GLN A 482 -13.60 18.79 -5.71
CA GLN A 482 -12.74 18.72 -4.52
C GLN A 482 -11.89 19.98 -4.35
N LEU A 483 -11.25 20.46 -5.43
CA LEU A 483 -10.44 21.69 -5.40
C LEU A 483 -11.29 22.93 -5.11
N MET A 484 -12.50 23.04 -5.65
CA MET A 484 -13.45 24.13 -5.32
C MET A 484 -13.79 24.12 -3.83
N PHE A 485 -14.12 22.95 -3.29
CA PHE A 485 -14.46 22.82 -1.87
C PHE A 485 -13.27 23.17 -0.97
N GLU A 486 -12.08 22.66 -1.29
CA GLU A 486 -10.87 22.97 -0.53
C GLU A 486 -10.50 24.46 -0.56
N LEU A 487 -10.61 25.12 -1.73
CA LEU A 487 -10.41 26.56 -1.83
C LEU A 487 -11.42 27.33 -0.97
N ALA A 488 -12.69 26.93 -1.02
CA ALA A 488 -13.75 27.57 -0.26
C ALA A 488 -13.50 27.50 1.25
N GLU A 489 -13.11 26.32 1.76
CA GLU A 489 -12.71 26.13 3.16
C GLU A 489 -11.46 26.94 3.51
N THR A 490 -10.45 26.95 2.65
CA THR A 490 -9.20 27.68 2.90
C THR A 490 -9.45 29.19 3.00
N PHE A 491 -10.29 29.76 2.13
CA PHE A 491 -10.70 31.17 2.24
C PHE A 491 -11.53 31.44 3.50
N MET A 492 -12.34 30.49 3.93
CA MET A 492 -13.10 30.59 5.17
C MET A 492 -12.19 30.60 6.40
N GLU A 493 -11.21 29.69 6.47
CA GLU A 493 -10.17 29.68 7.52
C GLU A 493 -9.44 31.03 7.57
N MET A 494 -9.05 31.57 6.41
CA MET A 494 -8.44 32.91 6.33
C MET A 494 -9.38 34.03 6.81
N THR A 495 -10.69 33.90 6.56
CA THR A 495 -11.71 34.85 7.04
C THR A 495 -11.79 34.82 8.56
N ASP A 496 -11.80 33.62 9.16
CA ASP A 496 -11.85 33.44 10.61
C ASP A 496 -10.59 33.99 11.30
N LEU A 497 -9.41 33.73 10.75
CA LEU A 497 -8.14 34.31 11.25
C LEU A 497 -8.16 35.84 11.19
N LYS A 498 -8.69 36.41 10.10
CA LYS A 498 -8.80 37.87 9.97
C LYS A 498 -9.85 38.46 10.90
N LEU A 499 -10.94 37.74 11.19
CA LEU A 499 -11.88 38.18 12.22
C LEU A 499 -11.24 38.16 13.61
N ALA A 500 -10.51 37.10 13.95
CA ALA A 500 -9.82 37.01 15.24
C ALA A 500 -8.80 38.16 15.42
N LEU A 501 -8.04 38.49 14.37
CA LEU A 501 -7.15 39.65 14.35
C LEU A 501 -7.91 40.98 14.49
N ALA A 502 -9.01 41.15 13.77
CA ALA A 502 -9.87 42.33 13.87
C ALA A 502 -10.41 42.52 15.30
N ASN A 503 -10.91 41.44 15.93
CA ASN A 503 -11.44 41.48 17.28
C ASN A 503 -10.38 41.93 18.30
N ARG A 504 -9.14 41.42 18.19
CA ARG A 504 -7.99 41.86 19.02
C ARG A 504 -7.63 43.33 18.81
N GLN A 505 -7.89 43.90 17.63
CA GLN A 505 -7.61 45.31 17.32
C GLN A 505 -8.75 46.24 17.74
N THR A 506 -10.01 45.79 17.71
CA THR A 506 -11.18 46.58 18.11
C THR A 506 -11.21 46.95 19.59
N ASP A 507 -10.54 46.18 20.44
CA ASP A 507 -10.30 46.56 21.84
C ASP A 507 -9.44 47.84 21.95
N THR A 508 -8.80 48.27 20.85
CA THR A 508 -7.92 49.44 20.79
C THR A 508 -8.43 50.55 19.84
N GLN A 509 -9.02 50.23 18.67
CA GLN A 509 -9.48 51.19 17.66
C GLN A 509 -10.60 50.66 16.74
N SER A 510 -11.40 51.53 16.11
CA SER A 510 -12.37 51.13 15.08
C SER A 510 -11.70 50.51 13.85
N LEU A 511 -12.29 49.45 13.30
CA LEU A 511 -11.83 48.78 12.06
C LEU A 511 -11.64 49.76 10.90
N ASP A 512 -10.45 49.73 10.29
CA ASP A 512 -10.16 50.55 9.11
C ASP A 512 -10.82 50.01 7.84
N ASN A 513 -11.03 50.90 6.86
CA ASN A 513 -11.67 50.54 5.58
C ASN A 513 -10.87 49.49 4.79
N HIS A 514 -9.54 49.43 4.96
CA HIS A 514 -8.69 48.47 4.28
C HIS A 514 -8.93 47.04 4.80
N THR A 515 -9.01 46.88 6.12
CA THR A 515 -9.28 45.60 6.79
C THR A 515 -10.68 45.11 6.44
N ILE A 516 -11.68 45.99 6.43
CA ILE A 516 -13.06 45.65 6.00
C ILE A 516 -13.08 45.15 4.55
N LYS A 517 -12.39 45.85 3.64
CA LYS A 517 -12.30 45.41 2.22
C LYS A 517 -11.66 44.03 2.09
N LYS A 518 -10.55 43.79 2.79
CA LYS A 518 -9.85 42.50 2.75
C LYS A 518 -10.69 41.38 3.35
N PHE A 519 -11.36 41.63 4.48
CA PHE A 519 -12.28 40.68 5.10
C PHE A 519 -13.44 40.31 4.16
N ASN A 520 -14.12 41.30 3.59
CA ASN A 520 -15.21 41.06 2.65
C ASN A 520 -14.75 40.34 1.38
N TYR A 521 -13.54 40.61 0.89
CA TYR A 521 -12.95 39.89 -0.22
C TYR A 521 -12.83 38.38 0.10
N LEU A 522 -12.28 38.03 1.27
CA LEU A 522 -12.13 36.63 1.69
C LEU A 522 -13.49 35.94 1.83
N CYS A 523 -14.48 36.61 2.46
CA CYS A 523 -15.85 36.11 2.53
C CYS A 523 -16.44 35.83 1.14
N SER A 524 -16.28 36.78 0.23
CA SER A 524 -16.84 36.69 -1.13
C SER A 524 -16.12 35.61 -1.95
N ALA A 525 -14.81 35.47 -1.80
CA ALA A 525 -14.02 34.42 -2.45
C ALA A 525 -14.41 33.02 -1.94
N SER A 526 -14.58 32.85 -0.63
CA SER A 526 -15.08 31.60 -0.06
C SER A 526 -16.48 31.26 -0.58
N ALA A 527 -17.40 32.22 -0.55
CA ALA A 527 -18.76 32.02 -1.05
C ALA A 527 -18.78 31.71 -2.54
N LYS A 528 -17.93 32.36 -3.35
CA LYS A 528 -17.77 32.08 -4.79
C LYS A 528 -17.41 30.61 -5.03
N TYR A 529 -16.42 30.06 -4.33
CA TYR A 529 -15.98 28.69 -4.57
C TYR A 529 -17.00 27.64 -4.06
N PHE A 530 -17.68 27.89 -2.94
CA PHE A 530 -18.82 27.05 -2.56
C PHE A 530 -19.95 27.11 -3.58
N GLN A 531 -20.27 28.29 -4.11
CA GLN A 531 -21.30 28.43 -5.14
C GLN A 531 -20.89 27.72 -6.43
N MET A 532 -19.64 27.84 -6.88
CA MET A 532 -19.14 27.09 -8.04
C MET A 532 -19.26 25.58 -7.84
N PHE A 533 -19.01 25.07 -6.62
CA PHE A 533 -19.22 23.68 -6.28
C PHE A 533 -20.71 23.29 -6.40
N LEU A 534 -21.61 24.07 -5.80
CA LEU A 534 -23.06 23.83 -5.88
C LEU A 534 -23.58 23.88 -7.33
N ASP A 535 -23.14 24.87 -8.11
CA ASP A 535 -23.50 25.03 -9.52
C ASP A 535 -23.03 23.82 -10.35
N SER A 536 -21.92 23.19 -9.96
CA SER A 536 -21.42 21.98 -10.62
C SER A 536 -22.30 20.75 -10.40
N LEU A 537 -23.20 20.77 -9.41
CA LEU A 537 -24.16 19.70 -9.13
C LEU A 537 -25.44 19.84 -9.96
N CYS A 538 -25.69 21.03 -10.53
CA CYS A 538 -26.87 21.27 -11.36
C CYS A 538 -26.85 20.42 -12.64
N PHE A 539 -28.03 20.00 -13.07
CA PHE A 539 -28.22 19.40 -14.40
C PHE A 539 -27.89 20.42 -15.52
N PRO A 540 -27.66 19.97 -16.77
CA PRO A 540 -27.41 20.86 -17.90
C PRO A 540 -28.46 21.95 -18.12
N GLU A 541 -29.70 21.71 -17.69
CA GLU A 541 -30.81 22.67 -17.72
C GLU A 541 -30.75 23.74 -16.61
N GLY A 542 -29.73 23.69 -15.75
CA GLY A 542 -29.50 24.61 -14.62
C GLY A 542 -30.35 24.31 -13.38
N LYS A 543 -31.03 23.15 -13.34
CA LYS A 543 -31.83 22.72 -12.19
C LYS A 543 -30.96 21.98 -11.19
N PHE A 544 -31.09 22.33 -9.90
CA PHE A 544 -30.46 21.60 -8.81
C PHE A 544 -31.16 20.23 -8.62
N PRO A 545 -30.44 19.14 -8.32
CA PRO A 545 -31.04 17.83 -8.12
C PRO A 545 -32.03 17.79 -6.95
N GLU A 546 -33.18 17.13 -7.14
CA GLU A 546 -34.14 16.89 -6.05
C GLU A 546 -33.59 15.88 -5.03
N HIS A 547 -32.78 14.92 -5.49
CA HIS A 547 -32.10 13.94 -4.65
C HIS A 547 -30.60 14.00 -4.91
N LEU A 548 -29.82 14.22 -3.85
CA LEU A 548 -28.36 14.25 -3.90
C LEU A 548 -27.79 12.84 -3.70
N GLU A 549 -26.80 12.48 -4.51
CA GLU A 549 -26.01 11.24 -4.32
C GLU A 549 -25.25 11.27 -2.99
N GLU A 550 -25.03 10.11 -2.40
CA GLU A 550 -24.40 9.95 -1.07
C GLU A 550 -23.04 10.67 -0.97
N GLU A 551 -22.23 10.59 -2.03
CA GLU A 551 -20.90 11.21 -2.10
C GLU A 551 -20.92 12.75 -2.02
N VAL A 552 -21.99 13.39 -2.49
CA VAL A 552 -22.12 14.86 -2.55
C VAL A 552 -23.14 15.43 -1.56
N LEU A 553 -23.92 14.58 -0.89
CA LEU A 553 -24.99 14.96 0.03
C LEU A 553 -24.49 15.89 1.15
N ARG A 554 -23.57 15.41 2.01
CA ARG A 554 -23.02 16.21 3.10
C ARG A 554 -22.26 17.44 2.57
N PRO A 555 -21.36 17.34 1.59
CA PRO A 555 -20.69 18.51 1.01
C PRO A 555 -21.64 19.59 0.50
N ALA A 556 -22.74 19.23 -0.19
CA ALA A 556 -23.71 20.20 -0.71
C ALA A 556 -24.47 20.93 0.41
N LEU A 557 -24.96 20.19 1.40
CA LEU A 557 -25.68 20.78 2.54
C LEU A 557 -24.76 21.66 3.39
N VAL A 558 -23.52 21.23 3.62
CA VAL A 558 -22.50 22.03 4.31
C VAL A 558 -22.17 23.29 3.48
N ALA A 559 -22.03 23.18 2.15
CA ALA A 559 -21.77 24.33 1.28
C ALA A 559 -22.90 25.37 1.38
N HIS A 560 -24.16 24.97 1.31
CA HIS A 560 -25.30 25.88 1.54
C HIS A 560 -25.23 26.54 2.92
N PHE A 561 -25.05 25.76 3.99
CA PHE A 561 -24.89 26.30 5.35
C PHE A 561 -23.74 27.33 5.44
N ARG A 562 -22.57 27.03 4.86
CA ARG A 562 -21.39 27.91 4.88
C ARG A 562 -21.62 29.17 4.04
N VAL A 563 -22.23 29.07 2.85
CA VAL A 563 -22.62 30.23 2.02
C VAL A 563 -23.58 31.14 2.80
N GLY A 564 -24.57 30.55 3.48
CA GLY A 564 -25.49 31.27 4.35
C GLY A 564 -24.76 32.05 5.45
N ARG A 565 -23.79 31.41 6.12
CA ARG A 565 -22.96 32.03 7.16
C ARG A 565 -22.09 33.15 6.60
N LEU A 566 -21.45 32.96 5.46
CA LEU A 566 -20.56 33.94 4.83
C LEU A 566 -21.30 35.23 4.45
N HIS A 567 -22.48 35.11 3.84
CA HIS A 567 -23.31 36.27 3.52
C HIS A 567 -23.74 37.05 4.77
N SER A 568 -24.07 36.35 5.87
CA SER A 568 -24.44 37.00 7.13
C SER A 568 -23.29 37.80 7.79
N ARG A 569 -22.03 37.44 7.47
CA ARG A 569 -20.81 38.04 8.04
C ARG A 569 -20.27 39.22 7.24
N LEU A 570 -20.71 39.42 5.98
CA LEU A 570 -20.24 40.53 5.16
C LEU A 570 -20.51 41.88 5.84
N ILE A 571 -19.45 42.68 5.99
CA ILE A 571 -19.52 43.98 6.63
C ILE A 571 -19.92 45.01 5.58
N THR A 572 -21.13 45.56 5.66
CA THR A 572 -21.62 46.60 4.76
C THR A 572 -22.34 47.70 5.51
N PHE A 573 -22.09 48.94 5.10
CA PHE A 573 -22.77 50.12 5.65
C PHE A 573 -24.00 50.53 4.84
N SER A 574 -24.23 49.91 3.68
CA SER A 574 -25.42 50.15 2.86
C SER A 574 -26.57 49.27 3.34
N PRO A 575 -27.71 49.86 3.77
CA PRO A 575 -28.87 49.09 4.22
C PRO A 575 -29.44 48.16 3.13
N LEU A 576 -29.37 48.59 1.86
CA LEU A 576 -29.80 47.76 0.72
C LEU A 576 -28.92 46.52 0.55
N ALA A 577 -27.59 46.70 0.58
CA ALA A 577 -26.65 45.58 0.48
C ALA A 577 -26.75 44.66 1.71
N GLN A 578 -27.01 45.22 2.90
CA GLN A 578 -27.24 44.42 4.11
C GLN A 578 -28.48 43.54 3.96
N LEU A 579 -29.56 44.08 3.41
CA LEU A 579 -30.81 43.36 3.17
C LEU A 579 -30.63 42.25 2.12
N GLU A 580 -29.91 42.52 1.04
CA GLU A 580 -29.58 41.51 0.02
C GLU A 580 -28.78 40.34 0.62
N ASN A 581 -27.72 40.64 1.38
CA ASN A 581 -26.90 39.63 2.03
C ASN A 581 -27.70 38.77 3.03
N LEU A 582 -28.54 39.39 3.86
CA LEU A 582 -29.39 38.64 4.80
C LEU A 582 -30.44 37.80 4.08
N SER A 583 -30.94 38.25 2.91
CA SER A 583 -31.89 37.48 2.10
C SER A 583 -31.22 36.24 1.51
N LYS A 584 -30.02 36.38 0.93
CA LYS A 584 -29.21 35.23 0.45
C LYS A 584 -28.85 34.28 1.58
N SER A 585 -28.53 34.81 2.75
CA SER A 585 -28.26 34.03 3.95
C SER A 585 -29.46 33.17 4.35
N LEU A 586 -30.65 33.77 4.40
CA LEU A 586 -31.89 33.09 4.74
C LEU A 586 -32.24 31.99 3.72
N GLU A 587 -32.10 32.28 2.41
CA GLU A 587 -32.36 31.31 1.34
C GLU A 587 -31.52 30.04 1.50
N ASN A 588 -30.24 30.19 1.78
CA ASN A 588 -29.33 29.06 1.96
C ASN A 588 -29.64 28.24 3.22
N TYR A 589 -29.92 28.88 4.36
CA TYR A 589 -30.31 28.14 5.57
C TYR A 589 -31.66 27.44 5.41
N LYS A 590 -32.61 28.07 4.71
CA LYS A 590 -33.90 27.45 4.38
C LYS A 590 -33.70 26.20 3.53
N TYR A 591 -32.84 26.25 2.52
CA TYR A 591 -32.56 25.09 1.69
C TYR A 591 -32.13 23.87 2.52
N VAL A 592 -31.20 24.05 3.46
CA VAL A 592 -30.74 22.96 4.35
C VAL A 592 -31.88 22.39 5.18
N VAL A 593 -32.72 23.26 5.75
CA VAL A 593 -33.88 22.84 6.56
C VAL A 593 -34.91 22.09 5.70
N GLU A 594 -35.32 22.67 4.58
CA GLU A 594 -36.32 22.12 3.68
C GLU A 594 -35.87 20.79 3.08
N TYR A 595 -34.59 20.66 2.69
CA TYR A 595 -34.04 19.41 2.18
C TYR A 595 -34.10 18.29 3.23
N CYS A 596 -33.68 18.55 4.46
CA CYS A 596 -33.71 17.55 5.54
C CYS A 596 -35.14 17.24 6.04
N GLU A 597 -36.10 18.14 5.84
CA GLU A 597 -37.52 17.86 6.11
C GLU A 597 -38.12 16.91 5.06
N VAL A 598 -37.71 17.04 3.80
CA VAL A 598 -38.13 16.16 2.70
C VAL A 598 -37.39 14.81 2.74
N HIS A 599 -36.12 14.82 3.15
CA HIS A 599 -35.23 13.65 3.23
C HIS A 599 -34.69 13.47 4.67
N PRO A 600 -35.47 12.86 5.58
CA PRO A 600 -35.06 12.69 6.98
C PRO A 600 -33.74 11.93 7.17
N GLU A 601 -33.42 11.02 6.25
CA GLU A 601 -32.15 10.28 6.21
C GLU A 601 -30.92 11.20 6.04
N ALA A 602 -31.09 12.39 5.44
CA ALA A 602 -30.01 13.35 5.29
C ALA A 602 -29.68 14.10 6.59
N ALA A 603 -30.62 14.14 7.55
CA ALA A 603 -30.45 14.93 8.78
C ALA A 603 -29.28 14.42 9.63
N THR A 604 -29.07 13.10 9.71
CA THR A 604 -27.95 12.50 10.45
C THR A 604 -26.60 12.87 9.85
N ALA A 605 -26.56 13.19 8.56
CA ALA A 605 -25.34 13.60 7.88
C ALA A 605 -24.95 15.05 8.19
N VAL A 606 -25.82 15.91 8.75
CA VAL A 606 -25.58 17.35 8.96
C VAL A 606 -26.23 17.89 10.24
N GLU A 607 -26.25 17.13 11.33
CA GLU A 607 -27.00 17.47 12.56
C GLU A 607 -26.69 18.87 13.09
N ALA A 608 -25.40 19.20 13.25
CA ALA A 608 -24.96 20.49 13.77
C ALA A 608 -25.28 21.65 12.81
N GLU A 609 -25.08 21.46 11.51
CA GLU A 609 -25.41 22.47 10.51
C GLU A 609 -26.93 22.69 10.40
N LEU A 610 -27.73 21.63 10.54
CA LEU A 610 -29.20 21.68 10.49
C LEU A 610 -29.78 22.39 11.71
N GLU A 611 -29.28 22.10 12.92
CA GLU A 611 -29.70 22.76 14.16
C GLU A 611 -29.51 24.27 14.06
N LEU A 612 -28.30 24.71 13.70
CA LEU A 612 -27.99 26.12 13.50
C LEU A 612 -28.80 26.74 12.35
N SER A 613 -29.05 25.99 11.27
CA SER A 613 -29.88 26.48 10.16
C SER A 613 -31.32 26.75 10.62
N LYS A 614 -31.92 25.88 11.42
CA LYS A 614 -33.28 26.08 11.97
C LYS A 614 -33.37 27.34 12.83
N GLU A 615 -32.37 27.57 13.69
CA GLU A 615 -32.29 28.81 14.49
C GLU A 615 -32.20 30.06 13.59
N MET A 616 -31.31 30.02 12.59
CA MET A 616 -31.11 31.16 11.69
C MET A 616 -32.34 31.44 10.82
N VAL A 617 -33.08 30.42 10.38
CA VAL A 617 -34.36 30.56 9.66
C VAL A 617 -35.41 31.25 10.54
N GLY A 618 -35.41 31.03 11.86
CA GLY A 618 -36.27 31.75 12.80
C GLY A 618 -35.84 33.21 13.05
N LEU A 619 -34.53 33.47 13.13
CA LEU A 619 -33.99 34.78 13.53
C LEU A 619 -33.86 35.80 12.39
N LEU A 620 -33.38 35.36 11.22
CA LEU A 620 -33.07 36.25 10.09
C LEU A 620 -34.28 37.04 9.56
N PRO A 621 -35.50 36.46 9.44
CA PRO A 621 -36.67 37.21 9.00
C PRO A 621 -36.99 38.42 9.89
N VAL A 622 -36.81 38.27 11.21
CA VAL A 622 -37.01 39.37 12.18
C VAL A 622 -36.01 40.50 11.92
N LYS A 623 -34.73 40.15 11.73
CA LYS A 623 -33.66 41.11 11.43
C LYS A 623 -33.88 41.83 10.08
N ILE A 624 -34.30 41.10 9.05
CA ILE A 624 -34.64 41.66 7.74
C ILE A 624 -35.79 42.66 7.86
N ASN A 625 -36.86 42.29 8.55
CA ASN A 625 -38.03 43.17 8.74
C ASN A 625 -37.68 44.43 9.54
N HIS A 626 -36.80 44.32 10.54
CA HIS A 626 -36.31 45.48 11.29
C HIS A 626 -35.54 46.48 10.42
N ILE A 627 -34.65 45.98 9.54
CA ILE A 627 -33.91 46.84 8.60
C ILE A 627 -34.88 47.50 7.61
N LYS A 628 -35.83 46.74 7.05
CA LYS A 628 -36.88 47.28 6.16
C LYS A 628 -37.68 48.39 6.84
N ALA A 629 -38.09 48.19 8.09
CA ALA A 629 -38.81 49.18 8.87
C ALA A 629 -37.98 50.46 9.09
N LYS A 630 -36.70 50.33 9.48
CA LYS A 630 -35.78 51.47 9.63
C LYS A 630 -35.57 52.25 8.33
N MET A 631 -35.51 51.55 7.19
CA MET A 631 -35.39 52.19 5.88
C MET A 631 -36.68 52.93 5.50
N ALA A 632 -37.85 52.37 5.83
CA ALA A 632 -39.13 53.01 5.59
C ALA A 632 -39.38 54.24 6.47
N THR A 633 -38.75 54.34 7.64
CA THR A 633 -38.82 55.52 8.53
C THR A 633 -37.78 56.61 8.21
N ASN A 634 -36.73 56.29 7.45
CA ASN A 634 -35.65 57.20 7.07
C ASN A 634 -35.78 57.75 5.64
N ASN A 635 -36.79 57.29 4.89
CA ASN A 635 -37.27 57.86 3.63
C ASN A 635 -38.51 58.70 3.91
#